data_AF-A0A9D3LTV0-F1
#
_entry.id   AF-A0A9D3LTV0-F1
#
_cell.length_a   1.000
_cell.length_b   1.000
_cell.length_c   1.000
_cell.angle_alpha   90.00
_cell.angle_beta   90.00
_cell.angle_gamma   90.00
#
_symmetry.space_group_name_H-M   'P 1'
#
loop_
_entity.id
_entity.type
_entity.pdbx_description
1 polymer ?
#
loop_
_entity_poly.entity_id
_entity_poly.type
_entity_poly.pdbx_seq_one_letter_code
_entity_poly.pdbx_strand_id
1 'polypeptide(L)'
;MKLLENSSFEAINSQLTIETGNCQIIGRIESYSCKMAGDDKQMFKQFCQEGLPHVLEALSPPQTAGASPNKLSQSGQSGDEGEGPLSDKCSRKTLFYLIATLNASFRPDYDFSRAKSHDFSREPSVNWVFNAVNSSLSSAAGAEFSRMEPQLWQAIDDEICLSECDIYSYNPDLDSDPYGEEGNLWSFNYFFYNKRLKRIVFFTCRSVSVFVAPRDSGIDDLDLELEEGSYEEENMDEERYGALCT
;
A
#
# COMPACT_ATOMS: atom_id res chain seq x y z
N MET A 1 -4.41 -18.74 9.69
CA MET A 1 -5.62 -17.88 9.75
C MET A 1 -6.67 -18.42 8.82
N LYS A 2 -7.95 -18.42 9.22
CA LYS A 2 -9.05 -18.90 8.37
C LYS A 2 -9.83 -17.73 7.78
N LEU A 3 -9.93 -17.65 6.46
CA LEU A 3 -10.79 -16.70 5.74
C LEU A 3 -12.27 -16.94 6.09
N LEU A 4 -13.00 -15.86 6.28
CA LEU A 4 -14.44 -15.83 6.54
C LEU A 4 -15.13 -15.24 5.31
N GLU A 5 -16.12 -15.97 4.78
CA GLU A 5 -16.93 -15.51 3.66
C GLU A 5 -17.81 -14.33 4.10
N ASN A 6 -17.82 -13.27 3.28
CA ASN A 6 -18.63 -12.08 3.49
C ASN A 6 -19.02 -11.51 2.11
N SER A 7 -20.31 -11.64 1.78
CA SER A 7 -20.84 -11.21 0.47
C SER A 7 -20.72 -9.70 0.25
N SER A 8 -20.75 -8.88 1.31
CA SER A 8 -20.55 -7.43 1.20
C SER A 8 -19.11 -7.13 0.80
N PHE A 9 -18.13 -7.84 1.37
CA PHE A 9 -16.72 -7.71 0.97
C PHE A 9 -16.48 -8.19 -0.46
N GLU A 10 -17.13 -9.27 -0.91
CA GLU A 10 -17.06 -9.71 -2.31
C GLU A 10 -17.57 -8.65 -3.29
N ALA A 11 -18.70 -8.00 -2.96
CA ALA A 11 -19.26 -6.92 -3.76
C ALA A 11 -18.37 -5.67 -3.79
N ILE A 12 -17.71 -5.35 -2.68
CA ILE A 12 -16.76 -4.24 -2.57
C ILE A 12 -15.46 -4.56 -3.32
N ASN A 13 -14.92 -5.77 -3.19
CA ASN A 13 -13.71 -6.20 -3.90
C ASN A 13 -13.87 -6.13 -5.42
N SER A 14 -15.07 -6.42 -5.92
CA SER A 14 -15.40 -6.29 -7.34
C SER A 14 -15.35 -4.83 -7.85
N GLN A 15 -15.46 -3.85 -6.95
CA GLN A 15 -15.41 -2.41 -7.24
C GLN A 15 -14.08 -1.75 -6.85
N LEU A 16 -13.28 -2.38 -5.96
CA LEU A 16 -11.96 -1.92 -5.52
C LEU A 16 -10.85 -2.15 -6.56
N THR A 17 -11.20 -2.57 -7.78
CA THR A 17 -10.30 -2.54 -8.94
C THR A 17 -10.74 -1.42 -9.86
N ILE A 18 -10.02 -0.30 -9.82
CA ILE A 18 -10.40 0.93 -10.55
C ILE A 18 -9.28 1.30 -11.50
N GLU A 19 -9.57 1.30 -12.79
CA GLU A 19 -8.67 1.79 -13.81
C GLU A 19 -8.92 3.28 -14.02
N THR A 20 -7.87 4.08 -13.84
CA THR A 20 -7.87 5.49 -14.21
C THR A 20 -6.86 5.71 -15.33
N GLY A 21 -6.98 6.81 -16.06
CA GLY A 21 -6.14 7.06 -17.24
C GLY A 21 -4.64 7.12 -16.96
N ASN A 22 -4.22 7.30 -15.71
CA ASN A 22 -2.83 7.41 -15.29
C ASN A 22 -2.40 6.36 -14.26
N CYS A 23 -3.32 5.74 -13.51
CA CYS A 23 -3.00 4.67 -12.57
C CYS A 23 -4.11 3.60 -12.47
N GLN A 24 -3.72 2.39 -12.10
CA GLN A 24 -4.65 1.32 -11.73
C GLN A 24 -4.64 1.16 -10.21
N ILE A 25 -5.82 1.23 -9.59
CA ILE A 25 -6.01 0.94 -8.17
C ILE A 25 -6.43 -0.52 -8.04
N ILE A 26 -5.74 -1.24 -7.18
CA ILE A 26 -6.01 -2.65 -6.87
C ILE A 26 -6.13 -2.77 -5.36
N GLY A 27 -7.37 -2.90 -4.89
CA GLY A 27 -7.70 -3.05 -3.49
C GLY A 27 -8.38 -4.38 -3.19
N ARG A 28 -8.19 -4.88 -1.97
CA ARG A 28 -8.83 -6.09 -1.46
C ARG A 28 -9.10 -5.98 0.03
N ILE A 29 -10.32 -6.33 0.42
CA ILE A 29 -10.78 -6.44 1.79
C ILE A 29 -11.19 -7.88 2.11
N GLU A 30 -10.69 -8.40 3.23
CA GLU A 30 -10.88 -9.80 3.64
C GLU A 30 -11.11 -9.89 5.17
N SER A 31 -11.94 -10.84 5.60
CA SER A 31 -12.18 -11.12 7.03
C SER A 31 -11.54 -12.45 7.44
N TYR A 32 -10.82 -12.47 8.55
CA TYR A 32 -10.09 -13.63 9.04
C TYR A 32 -10.43 -13.95 10.50
N SER A 33 -10.58 -15.24 10.81
CA SER A 33 -10.68 -15.71 12.19
C SER A 33 -9.31 -16.00 12.79
N CYS A 34 -9.04 -15.43 13.97
CA CYS A 34 -7.84 -15.66 14.78
C CYS A 34 -7.90 -16.93 15.66
N LYS A 35 -8.91 -17.78 15.44
CA LYS A 35 -9.01 -19.06 16.15
C LYS A 35 -7.92 -20.00 15.64
N MET A 36 -6.90 -20.23 16.47
CA MET A 36 -5.81 -21.16 16.16
C MET A 36 -6.36 -22.58 15.96
N ALA A 37 -6.36 -23.05 14.71
CA ALA A 37 -6.77 -24.39 14.33
C ALA A 37 -5.73 -25.01 13.38
N GLY A 38 -5.60 -26.34 13.41
CA GLY A 38 -4.67 -27.07 12.53
C GLY A 38 -3.23 -26.56 12.64
N ASP A 39 -2.65 -26.22 11.48
CA ASP A 39 -1.25 -25.81 11.30
C ASP A 39 -0.90 -24.51 12.02
N ASP A 40 -1.89 -23.62 12.26
CA ASP A 40 -1.68 -22.35 12.99
C ASP A 40 -1.09 -22.60 14.39
N LYS A 41 -1.42 -23.72 15.03
CA LYS A 41 -0.86 -24.09 16.35
C LYS A 41 0.62 -24.45 16.27
N GLN A 42 1.04 -25.10 15.19
CA GLN A 42 2.45 -25.47 14.99
C GLN A 42 3.27 -24.23 14.63
N MET A 43 2.76 -23.41 13.71
CA MET A 43 3.37 -22.13 13.35
C MET A 43 3.52 -21.21 14.56
N PHE A 44 2.50 -21.10 15.41
CA PHE A 44 2.60 -20.28 16.62
C PHE A 44 3.65 -20.80 17.60
N LYS A 45 3.76 -22.13 17.77
CA LYS A 45 4.80 -22.72 18.62
C LYS A 45 6.21 -22.42 18.09
N GLN A 46 6.40 -22.53 16.78
CA GLN A 46 7.68 -22.19 16.14
C GLN A 46 8.00 -20.71 16.31
N PHE A 47 7.01 -19.83 16.08
CA PHE A 47 7.14 -18.39 16.29
C PHE A 47 7.49 -18.04 17.75
N CYS A 48 6.99 -18.79 18.73
CA CYS A 48 7.33 -18.61 20.15
C CYS A 48 8.69 -19.19 20.56
N GLN A 49 9.44 -19.88 19.69
CA GLN A 49 10.80 -20.31 20.03
C GLN A 49 11.74 -19.13 20.22
N GLU A 50 11.46 -18.01 19.55
CA GLU A 50 12.20 -16.76 19.68
C GLU A 50 11.71 -15.88 20.85
N GLY A 51 10.65 -16.26 21.57
CA GLY A 51 10.13 -15.50 22.71
C GLY A 51 8.74 -15.91 23.20
N LEU A 52 8.43 -15.57 24.47
CA LEU A 52 7.14 -15.92 25.10
C LEU A 52 5.95 -15.12 24.54
N PRO A 53 4.76 -15.71 24.42
CA PRO A 53 3.61 -15.14 23.68
C PRO A 53 3.02 -13.86 24.27
N HIS A 54 3.23 -13.62 25.57
CA HIS A 54 2.75 -12.44 26.29
C HIS A 54 3.77 -11.30 26.33
N VAL A 55 4.99 -11.54 25.84
CA VAL A 55 6.01 -10.50 25.75
C VAL A 55 5.53 -9.44 24.78
N LEU A 56 5.68 -8.20 25.20
CA LEU A 56 5.36 -7.02 24.41
C LEU A 56 6.56 -6.67 23.55
N GLU A 57 6.30 -6.45 22.26
CA GLU A 57 7.30 -6.02 21.29
C GLU A 57 7.01 -4.59 20.86
N ALA A 58 8.09 -3.82 20.76
CA ALA A 58 8.10 -2.47 20.25
C ALA A 58 7.74 -2.47 18.75
N LEU A 59 6.74 -1.67 18.38
CA LEU A 59 6.33 -1.41 17.02
C LEU A 59 7.00 -0.17 16.47
N SER A 60 7.01 -0.03 15.14
CA SER A 60 7.39 1.21 14.50
C SER A 60 6.35 2.30 14.74
N PRO A 61 6.75 3.58 14.74
CA PRO A 61 5.81 4.69 14.75
C PRO A 61 4.85 4.63 13.54
N PRO A 62 3.62 5.15 13.66
CA PRO A 62 2.71 5.29 12.52
C PRO A 62 3.34 6.11 11.41
N GLN A 63 3.28 5.62 10.18
CA GLN A 63 3.69 6.37 8.99
C GLN A 63 2.44 6.97 8.36
N THR A 64 2.46 8.26 8.04
CA THR A 64 1.42 8.86 7.20
C THR A 64 1.53 8.26 5.80
N ALA A 65 0.60 7.38 5.43
CA ALA A 65 0.47 6.93 4.05
C ALA A 65 0.23 8.17 3.16
N GLY A 66 1.19 8.50 2.28
CA GLY A 66 1.06 9.61 1.33
C GLY A 66 2.23 10.59 1.16
N ALA A 67 3.44 10.31 1.65
CA ALA A 67 4.63 11.10 1.29
C ALA A 67 5.73 10.19 0.74
N SER A 68 6.15 10.45 -0.50
CA SER A 68 7.25 9.78 -1.22
C SER A 68 8.49 9.51 -0.35
N PRO A 69 9.29 8.47 -0.67
CA PRO A 69 10.51 8.16 0.04
C PRO A 69 11.60 9.18 -0.31
N ASN A 70 11.57 10.34 0.33
CA ASN A 70 12.69 11.27 0.36
C ASN A 70 12.84 11.84 1.76
N LYS A 71 13.30 11.00 2.69
CA LYS A 71 13.78 11.44 4.01
C LYS A 71 15.30 11.52 3.97
N LEU A 72 15.81 12.55 3.30
CA LEU A 72 17.16 13.04 3.58
C LEU A 72 17.17 13.66 4.99
N SER A 73 17.94 13.04 5.87
CA SER A 73 18.77 13.65 6.91
C SER A 73 18.38 15.05 7.38
N GLN A 74 17.77 15.15 8.57
CA GLN A 74 18.05 16.26 9.47
C GLN A 74 18.41 15.73 10.85
N SER A 75 19.71 15.52 11.03
CA SER A 75 20.36 15.64 12.32
C SER A 75 20.29 17.10 12.77
N GLY A 76 19.63 17.35 13.91
CA GLY A 76 19.65 18.64 14.60
C GLY A 76 19.43 18.41 16.09
N GLN A 77 20.52 18.48 16.85
CA GLN A 77 20.61 18.28 18.28
C GLN A 77 19.74 19.26 19.09
N SER A 78 19.03 18.76 20.09
CA SER A 78 19.01 19.37 21.42
C SER A 78 18.70 18.30 22.47
N GLY A 79 19.58 18.19 23.46
CA GLY A 79 19.54 17.17 24.51
C GLY A 79 18.32 17.30 25.40
N ASP A 80 17.57 16.20 25.50
CA ASP A 80 16.74 15.83 26.63
C ASP A 80 16.70 14.30 26.65
N GLU A 81 17.36 13.67 27.62
CA GLU A 81 17.31 12.22 27.85
C GLU A 81 15.98 11.86 28.53
N GLY A 82 14.87 12.10 27.83
CA GLY A 82 13.52 11.85 28.30
C GLY A 82 12.64 11.32 27.18
N GLU A 83 12.53 9.99 27.10
CA GLU A 83 11.60 9.23 26.26
C GLU A 83 11.57 9.63 24.76
N GLY A 84 12.34 8.90 23.95
CA GLY A 84 12.04 8.80 22.51
C GLY A 84 10.57 8.44 22.31
N PRO A 85 9.96 8.83 21.16
CA PRO A 85 8.52 8.68 20.94
C PRO A 85 8.08 7.28 21.33
N LEU A 86 7.20 7.19 22.33
CA LEU A 86 6.78 5.95 22.96
C LEU A 86 6.44 4.94 21.87
N SER A 87 7.35 3.98 21.64
CA SER A 87 7.13 2.92 20.66
C SER A 87 5.94 2.12 21.17
N ASP A 88 4.83 2.22 20.44
CA ASP A 88 3.63 1.48 20.76
C ASP A 88 3.96 0.00 20.81
N LYS A 89 3.39 -0.72 21.77
CA LYS A 89 3.70 -2.13 21.99
C LYS A 89 2.55 -3.02 21.58
N CYS A 90 2.85 -4.17 20.99
CA CYS A 90 1.88 -5.25 20.82
C CYS A 90 2.38 -6.57 21.41
N SER A 91 1.46 -7.46 21.78
CA SER A 91 1.87 -8.80 22.23
C SER A 91 2.41 -9.63 21.07
N ARG A 92 3.39 -10.51 21.32
CA ARG A 92 3.84 -11.50 20.33
C ARG A 92 2.70 -12.30 19.72
N LYS A 93 1.65 -12.57 20.49
CA LYS A 93 0.44 -13.21 19.98
C LYS A 93 -0.30 -12.36 18.94
N THR A 94 -0.41 -11.05 19.16
CA THR A 94 -0.95 -10.12 18.16
C THR A 94 -0.06 -10.09 16.93
N LEU A 95 1.26 -9.94 17.11
CA LEU A 95 2.20 -9.93 15.99
C LEU A 95 2.08 -11.19 15.12
N PHE A 96 2.03 -12.37 15.74
CA PHE A 96 1.77 -13.62 15.04
C PHE A 96 0.47 -13.58 14.25
N TYR A 97 -0.60 -13.00 14.82
CA TYR A 97 -1.87 -12.87 14.11
C TYR A 97 -1.77 -11.97 12.87
N LEU A 98 -1.05 -10.86 12.95
CA LEU A 98 -0.80 -9.98 11.80
C LEU A 98 -0.01 -10.70 10.71
N ILE A 99 1.11 -11.35 11.06
CA ILE A 99 1.96 -12.11 10.14
C ILE A 99 1.20 -13.28 9.50
N ALA A 100 0.43 -14.03 10.29
CA ALA A 100 -0.37 -15.13 9.79
C ALA A 100 -1.52 -14.67 8.88
N THR A 101 -1.98 -13.42 9.03
CA THR A 101 -3.00 -12.82 8.16
C THR A 101 -2.38 -12.42 6.81
N LEU A 102 -1.20 -11.79 6.81
CA LEU A 102 -0.44 -11.52 5.57
C LEU A 102 -0.19 -12.82 4.78
N ASN A 103 0.34 -13.85 5.44
CA ASN A 103 0.58 -15.14 4.81
C ASN A 103 -0.70 -15.80 4.28
N ALA A 104 -1.85 -15.60 4.92
CA ALA A 104 -3.09 -16.16 4.40
C ALA A 104 -3.59 -15.39 3.17
N SER A 105 -3.39 -14.07 3.13
CA SER A 105 -3.88 -13.19 2.06
C SER A 105 -3.04 -13.27 0.79
N PHE A 106 -1.72 -13.38 0.92
CA PHE A 106 -0.76 -13.26 -0.20
C PHE A 106 -0.12 -14.58 -0.64
N ARG A 107 -0.56 -15.72 -0.10
CA ARG A 107 -0.08 -17.03 -0.58
C ARG A 107 -0.68 -17.36 -1.95
N PRO A 108 0.08 -18.04 -2.84
CA PRO A 108 1.44 -18.56 -2.64
C PRO A 108 2.57 -17.58 -2.96
N ASP A 109 2.25 -16.35 -3.36
CA ASP A 109 3.20 -15.42 -4.00
C ASP A 109 4.23 -14.85 -3.02
N TYR A 110 3.85 -14.66 -1.75
CA TYR A 110 4.74 -14.07 -0.73
C TYR A 110 4.77 -14.88 0.57
N ASP A 111 5.94 -14.90 1.22
CA ASP A 111 6.14 -15.47 2.56
C ASP A 111 6.60 -14.40 3.56
N PHE A 112 5.79 -14.18 4.59
CA PHE A 112 6.02 -13.21 5.65
C PHE A 112 6.54 -13.86 6.94
N SER A 113 6.95 -15.13 6.90
CA SER A 113 7.44 -15.86 8.08
C SER A 113 8.58 -15.18 8.83
N ARG A 114 9.34 -14.29 8.16
CA ARG A 114 10.47 -13.54 8.70
C ARG A 114 10.15 -12.09 9.09
N ALA A 115 8.91 -11.63 8.90
CA ALA A 115 8.50 -10.28 9.26
C ALA A 115 8.62 -10.06 10.78
N LYS A 116 9.04 -8.85 11.17
CA LYS A 116 9.38 -8.48 12.55
C LYS A 116 8.47 -7.36 13.05
N SER A 117 8.50 -7.13 14.36
CA SER A 117 7.67 -6.10 15.00
C SER A 117 7.87 -4.69 14.44
N HIS A 118 9.07 -4.36 13.97
CA HIS A 118 9.36 -3.05 13.37
C HIS A 118 8.78 -2.88 11.96
N ASP A 119 8.33 -3.94 11.31
CA ASP A 119 7.60 -3.81 10.04
C ASP A 119 6.12 -3.43 10.27
N PHE A 120 5.69 -3.35 11.53
CA PHE A 120 4.32 -3.03 11.89
C PHE A 120 4.27 -1.77 12.74
N SER A 121 3.19 -1.02 12.57
CA SER A 121 2.86 0.15 13.40
C SER A 121 1.45 0.01 13.95
N ARG A 122 1.20 0.55 15.15
CA ARG A 122 -0.16 0.64 15.71
C ARG A 122 -0.74 2.01 15.37
N GLU A 123 -1.87 2.03 14.69
CA GLU A 123 -2.46 3.29 14.22
C GLU A 123 -3.17 4.03 15.36
N PRO A 124 -3.09 5.37 15.42
CA PRO A 124 -3.61 6.14 16.55
C PRO A 124 -5.12 6.05 16.76
N SER A 125 -5.89 5.96 15.66
CA SER A 125 -7.35 5.92 15.70
C SER A 125 -7.96 5.44 14.39
N VAL A 126 -9.24 5.03 14.43
CA VAL A 126 -10.04 4.74 13.22
C VAL A 126 -10.09 5.96 12.30
N ASN A 127 -10.28 7.17 12.87
CA ASN A 127 -10.36 8.40 12.09
C ASN A 127 -9.05 8.73 11.35
N TRP A 128 -7.90 8.41 11.96
CA TRP A 128 -6.60 8.56 11.31
C TRP A 128 -6.51 7.71 10.03
N VAL A 129 -6.83 6.42 10.15
CA VAL A 129 -6.81 5.47 9.04
C VAL A 129 -7.86 5.80 8.00
N PHE A 130 -9.07 6.17 8.44
CA PHE A 130 -10.16 6.63 7.58
C PHE A 130 -9.71 7.77 6.68
N ASN A 131 -9.11 8.81 7.25
CA ASN A 131 -8.63 9.96 6.48
C ASN A 131 -7.49 9.59 5.53
N ALA A 132 -6.55 8.73 5.95
CA ALA A 132 -5.42 8.30 5.10
C ALA A 132 -5.89 7.49 3.87
N VAL A 133 -6.77 6.51 4.11
CA VAL A 133 -7.39 5.68 3.07
C VAL A 133 -8.21 6.55 2.12
N ASN A 134 -9.11 7.38 2.66
CA ASN A 134 -9.97 8.22 1.84
C ASN A 134 -9.19 9.23 1.02
N SER A 135 -8.11 9.82 1.58
CA SER A 135 -7.26 10.75 0.84
C SER A 135 -6.57 10.06 -0.34
N SER A 136 -6.01 8.87 -0.12
CA SER A 136 -5.32 8.09 -1.15
C SER A 136 -6.27 7.65 -2.28
N LEU A 137 -7.41 7.07 -1.91
CA LEU A 137 -8.40 6.57 -2.87
C LEU A 137 -9.16 7.69 -3.58
N SER A 138 -9.52 8.77 -2.89
CA SER A 138 -10.19 9.91 -3.53
C SER A 138 -9.26 10.63 -4.51
N SER A 139 -7.97 10.75 -4.18
CA SER A 139 -6.99 11.35 -5.08
C SER A 139 -6.78 10.53 -6.35
N ALA A 140 -6.87 9.19 -6.26
CA ALA A 140 -6.62 8.32 -7.39
C ALA A 140 -7.89 8.00 -8.20
N ALA A 141 -9.03 7.70 -7.55
CA ALA A 141 -10.28 7.27 -8.20
C ALA A 141 -11.40 8.33 -8.24
N GLY A 142 -11.24 9.46 -7.53
CA GLY A 142 -12.20 10.56 -7.55
C GLY A 142 -13.65 10.11 -7.29
N ALA A 143 -14.54 10.45 -8.22
CA ALA A 143 -15.98 10.22 -8.09
C ALA A 143 -16.36 8.73 -7.99
N GLU A 144 -15.58 7.82 -8.59
CA GLU A 144 -15.85 6.39 -8.52
C GLU A 144 -15.73 5.89 -7.07
N PHE A 145 -14.69 6.32 -6.36
CA PHE A 145 -14.52 6.00 -4.94
C PHE A 145 -15.57 6.70 -4.07
N SER A 146 -15.90 7.96 -4.33
CA SER A 146 -16.90 8.69 -3.52
C SER A 146 -18.27 8.02 -3.47
N ARG A 147 -18.67 7.25 -4.49
CA ARG A 147 -19.94 6.50 -4.48
C ARG A 147 -19.87 5.24 -3.62
N MET A 148 -18.72 4.59 -3.57
CA MET A 148 -18.50 3.33 -2.83
C MET A 148 -18.07 3.57 -1.38
N GLU A 149 -17.43 4.70 -1.08
CA GLU A 149 -16.84 5.03 0.23
C GLU A 149 -17.79 4.76 1.42
N PRO A 150 -19.07 5.19 1.41
CA PRO A 150 -19.98 4.89 2.52
C PRO A 150 -20.26 3.39 2.68
N GLN A 151 -20.37 2.65 1.58
CA GLN A 151 -20.63 1.21 1.60
C GLN A 151 -19.42 0.44 2.12
N LEU A 152 -18.21 0.87 1.75
CA LEU A 152 -16.96 0.29 2.22
C LEU A 152 -16.86 0.38 3.75
N TRP A 153 -17.00 1.58 4.30
CA TRP A 153 -16.84 1.78 5.75
C TRP A 153 -17.96 1.16 6.57
N GLN A 154 -19.20 1.18 6.05
CA GLN A 154 -20.31 0.48 6.69
C GLN A 154 -20.08 -1.03 6.75
N ALA A 155 -19.64 -1.64 5.64
CA ALA A 155 -19.37 -3.07 5.60
C ALA A 155 -18.23 -3.48 6.53
N ILE A 156 -17.19 -2.64 6.66
CA ILE A 156 -16.12 -2.86 7.64
C ILE A 156 -16.70 -2.83 9.05
N ASP A 157 -17.45 -1.78 9.40
CA ASP A 157 -18.00 -1.63 10.75
C ASP A 157 -18.97 -2.77 11.13
N ASP A 158 -19.83 -3.18 10.21
CA ASP A 158 -20.76 -4.29 10.39
C ASP A 158 -20.02 -5.63 10.65
N GLU A 159 -18.89 -5.86 9.98
CA GLU A 159 -18.12 -7.10 10.09
C GLU A 159 -17.24 -7.15 11.34
N ILE A 160 -16.70 -6.02 11.82
CA ILE A 160 -15.64 -6.01 12.84
C ILE A 160 -15.90 -5.11 14.05
N CYS A 161 -16.91 -4.24 13.99
CA CYS A 161 -17.17 -3.18 14.96
C CYS A 161 -15.91 -2.31 15.18
N LEU A 162 -15.72 -1.30 14.33
CA LEU A 162 -14.52 -0.47 14.28
C LEU A 162 -14.21 0.22 15.62
N SER A 163 -15.25 0.58 16.37
CA SER A 163 -15.11 1.23 17.68
C SER A 163 -14.40 0.37 18.73
N GLU A 164 -14.33 -0.95 18.54
CA GLU A 164 -13.68 -1.90 19.44
C GLU A 164 -12.37 -2.49 18.87
N CYS A 165 -11.87 -1.93 17.77
CA CYS A 165 -10.69 -2.43 17.09
C CYS A 165 -9.40 -1.76 17.57
N ASP A 166 -8.35 -2.57 17.72
CA ASP A 166 -6.98 -2.10 17.60
C ASP A 166 -6.59 -2.14 16.12
N ILE A 167 -6.01 -1.06 15.61
CA ILE A 167 -5.64 -0.94 14.21
C ILE A 167 -4.13 -1.00 14.06
N TYR A 168 -3.67 -1.77 13.09
CA TYR A 168 -2.26 -1.90 12.76
C TYR A 168 -2.04 -1.66 11.27
N SER A 169 -0.83 -1.28 10.90
CA SER A 169 -0.36 -1.23 9.52
C SER A 169 0.88 -2.10 9.36
N TYR A 170 1.09 -2.62 8.15
CA TYR A 170 2.33 -3.28 7.74
C TYR A 170 3.06 -2.38 6.74
N ASN A 171 4.24 -1.90 7.15
CA ASN A 171 5.09 -0.95 6.45
C ASN A 171 6.52 -1.53 6.38
N PRO A 172 6.76 -2.52 5.49
CA PRO A 172 8.05 -3.17 5.38
C PRO A 172 9.11 -2.26 4.75
N ASP A 173 10.37 -2.65 4.93
CA ASP A 173 11.46 -2.16 4.08
C ASP A 173 11.26 -2.61 2.62
N LEU A 174 11.83 -1.87 1.66
CA LEU A 174 11.67 -2.10 0.22
C LEU A 174 11.94 -3.57 -0.21
N ASP A 175 12.93 -4.23 0.39
CA ASP A 175 13.30 -5.61 0.06
C ASP A 175 12.27 -6.66 0.54
N SER A 176 11.38 -6.28 1.45
CA SER A 176 10.36 -7.16 2.05
C SER A 176 8.93 -6.74 1.69
N ASP A 177 8.77 -5.69 0.87
CA ASP A 177 7.46 -5.19 0.46
C ASP A 177 6.87 -6.05 -0.67
N PRO A 178 5.67 -6.66 -0.51
CA PRO A 178 4.97 -7.31 -1.60
C PRO A 178 4.62 -6.37 -2.75
N TYR A 179 4.73 -5.06 -2.52
CA TYR A 179 4.55 -4.00 -3.50
C TYR A 179 5.85 -3.22 -3.74
N GLY A 180 7.02 -3.82 -3.48
CA GLY A 180 8.32 -3.21 -3.75
C GLY A 180 8.67 -3.06 -5.24
N GLU A 181 7.83 -3.58 -6.14
CA GLU A 181 8.02 -3.49 -7.60
C GLU A 181 7.97 -2.04 -8.12
N GLU A 182 8.71 -1.78 -9.20
CA GLU A 182 8.67 -0.50 -9.90
C GLU A 182 7.26 -0.19 -10.42
N GLY A 183 6.80 1.04 -10.16
CA GLY A 183 5.51 1.53 -10.65
C GLY A 183 4.43 1.67 -9.57
N ASN A 184 4.60 1.15 -8.35
CA ASN A 184 3.68 1.44 -7.25
C ASN A 184 3.82 2.92 -6.81
N LEU A 185 2.74 3.69 -6.93
CA LEU A 185 2.67 5.10 -6.53
C LEU A 185 2.49 5.23 -5.01
N TRP A 186 1.63 4.37 -4.46
CA TRP A 186 1.39 4.23 -3.04
C TRP A 186 0.77 2.85 -2.77
N SER A 187 0.93 2.37 -1.55
CA SER A 187 0.28 1.18 -1.05
C SER A 187 -0.03 1.35 0.44
N PHE A 188 -0.98 0.56 0.94
CA PHE A 188 -1.22 0.42 2.36
C PHE A 188 -1.72 -1.00 2.69
N ASN A 189 -1.46 -1.41 3.93
CA ASN A 189 -1.85 -2.73 4.44
C ASN A 189 -2.36 -2.55 5.88
N TYR A 190 -3.67 -2.36 6.05
CA TYR A 190 -4.29 -2.12 7.35
C TYR A 190 -4.96 -3.39 7.92
N PHE A 191 -4.82 -3.57 9.23
CA PHE A 191 -5.45 -4.65 10.00
C PHE A 191 -6.36 -4.05 11.07
N PHE A 192 -7.65 -4.34 10.99
CA PHE A 192 -8.62 -4.00 12.02
C PHE A 192 -8.82 -5.23 12.91
N TYR A 193 -8.20 -5.23 14.09
CA TYR A 193 -8.21 -6.37 14.99
C TYR A 193 -9.20 -6.18 16.16
N ASN A 194 -10.29 -6.95 16.12
CA ASN A 194 -11.21 -7.05 17.25
C ASN A 194 -10.86 -8.26 18.13
N LYS A 195 -10.25 -8.00 19.29
CA LYS A 195 -9.83 -9.02 20.27
C LYS A 195 -11.01 -9.83 20.84
N ARG A 196 -12.19 -9.20 20.99
CA ARG A 196 -13.40 -9.83 21.54
C ARG A 196 -13.98 -10.84 20.56
N LEU A 197 -14.06 -10.47 19.28
CA LEU A 197 -14.51 -11.35 18.20
C LEU A 197 -13.45 -12.38 17.79
N LYS A 198 -12.16 -12.16 18.15
CA LYS A 198 -11.01 -12.92 17.67
C LYS A 198 -10.99 -12.94 16.14
N ARG A 199 -11.13 -11.76 15.55
CA ARG A 199 -11.28 -11.55 14.11
C ARG A 199 -10.40 -10.38 13.67
N ILE A 200 -9.82 -10.49 12.47
CA ILE A 200 -9.10 -9.42 11.79
C ILE A 200 -9.79 -9.16 10.47
N VAL A 201 -10.13 -7.91 10.20
CA VAL A 201 -10.39 -7.47 8.82
C VAL A 201 -9.08 -6.92 8.28
N PHE A 202 -8.63 -7.46 7.15
CA PHE A 202 -7.42 -7.02 6.46
C PHE A 202 -7.84 -6.24 5.22
N PHE A 203 -7.35 -5.00 5.11
CA PHE A 203 -7.58 -4.14 3.97
C PHE A 203 -6.24 -3.73 3.36
N THR A 204 -5.96 -4.26 2.18
CA THR A 204 -4.77 -3.94 1.40
C THR A 204 -5.18 -3.21 0.13
N CYS A 205 -4.42 -2.20 -0.26
CA CYS A 205 -4.63 -1.50 -1.51
C CYS A 205 -3.33 -0.93 -2.03
N ARG A 206 -3.18 -0.91 -3.36
CA ARG A 206 -2.11 -0.22 -4.05
C ARG A 206 -2.62 0.55 -5.24
N SER A 207 -1.86 1.57 -5.64
CA SER A 207 -2.01 2.25 -6.91
C SER A 207 -0.75 2.06 -7.74
N VAL A 208 -0.91 1.57 -8.96
CA VAL A 208 0.17 1.28 -9.90
C VAL A 208 0.09 2.28 -11.06
N SER A 209 1.21 2.90 -11.42
CA SER A 209 1.33 3.75 -12.60
C SER A 209 1.20 2.92 -13.88
N VAL A 210 0.31 3.35 -14.79
CA VAL A 210 0.15 2.68 -16.09
C VAL A 210 1.37 2.91 -17.01
N PHE A 211 2.22 3.89 -16.68
CA PHE A 211 3.42 4.22 -17.46
C PHE A 211 4.62 3.31 -17.20
N VAL A 212 4.59 2.52 -16.11
CA VAL A 212 5.69 1.64 -15.68
C VAL A 212 5.28 0.16 -15.68
N ALA A 213 3.99 -0.14 -15.83
CA ALA A 213 3.53 -1.51 -15.99
C ALA A 213 4.25 -2.15 -17.19
N PRO A 214 4.92 -3.32 -17.03
CA PRO A 214 5.45 -4.05 -18.16
C PRO A 214 4.26 -4.32 -19.09
N ARG A 215 4.33 -3.80 -20.31
CA ARG A 215 3.39 -4.18 -21.35
C ARG A 215 3.61 -5.65 -21.65
N ASP A 216 2.92 -6.54 -20.93
CA ASP A 216 2.72 -7.92 -21.37
C ASP A 216 1.67 -7.93 -22.49
N SER A 217 2.00 -7.25 -23.57
CA SER A 217 1.28 -7.31 -24.84
C SER A 217 2.35 -7.34 -25.91
N GLY A 218 2.69 -8.55 -26.35
CA GLY A 218 3.51 -8.78 -27.54
C GLY A 218 2.83 -8.23 -28.78
N ILE A 219 2.88 -6.91 -28.95
CA ILE A 219 2.44 -6.18 -30.12
C ILE A 219 3.56 -5.22 -30.48
N ASP A 220 4.25 -5.62 -31.55
CA ASP A 220 5.10 -4.90 -32.49
C ASP A 220 5.62 -3.51 -32.12
N ASP A 221 6.92 -3.37 -32.33
CA ASP A 221 7.63 -2.16 -32.72
C ASP A 221 6.72 -1.22 -33.56
N LEU A 222 6.18 -0.19 -32.92
CA LEU A 222 5.77 1.01 -33.64
C LEU A 222 6.96 1.96 -33.61
N ASP A 223 7.70 1.85 -34.70
CA ASP A 223 8.73 2.76 -35.18
C ASP A 223 8.39 4.21 -34.82
N LEU A 224 9.20 4.79 -33.92
CA LEU A 224 9.29 6.23 -33.76
C LEU A 224 10.08 6.76 -34.97
N GLU A 225 9.43 6.84 -36.13
CA GLU A 225 9.95 7.66 -37.23
C GLU A 225 9.93 9.12 -36.78
N LEU A 226 11.11 9.58 -36.35
CA LEU A 226 11.43 10.99 -36.23
C LEU A 226 11.20 11.66 -37.58
N GLU A 227 10.14 12.45 -37.68
CA GLU A 227 9.90 13.34 -38.81
C GLU A 227 11.07 14.33 -38.89
N GLU A 228 12.05 14.06 -39.77
CA GLU A 228 13.12 14.99 -40.12
C GLU A 228 12.49 16.24 -40.73
N GLY A 229 12.43 17.31 -39.94
CA GLY A 229 12.09 18.64 -40.42
C GLY A 229 13.12 19.09 -41.47
N SER A 230 12.71 19.09 -42.73
CA SER A 230 13.46 19.67 -43.84
C SER A 230 13.58 21.18 -43.65
N TYR A 231 14.79 21.66 -43.34
CA TYR A 231 15.15 23.05 -43.52
C TYR A 231 15.37 23.30 -45.01
N GLU A 232 14.40 23.92 -45.68
CA GLU A 232 14.62 24.49 -47.01
C GLU A 232 15.42 25.79 -46.87
N GLU A 233 16.70 25.74 -47.26
CA GLU A 233 17.52 26.92 -47.55
C GLU A 233 17.00 27.57 -48.85
N GLU A 234 16.23 28.65 -48.73
CA GLU A 234 15.97 29.53 -49.87
C GLU A 234 17.25 30.29 -50.25
N ASN A 235 17.93 29.78 -51.29
CA ASN A 235 18.95 30.49 -52.05
C ASN A 235 18.29 31.71 -52.73
N MET A 236 18.64 32.91 -52.28
CA MET A 236 18.26 34.15 -52.97
C MET A 236 19.31 34.44 -54.04
N ASP A 237 18.98 34.09 -55.28
CA ASP A 237 19.79 34.34 -56.47
C ASP A 237 20.11 35.83 -56.66
N GLU A 238 21.41 36.10 -56.82
CA GLU A 238 22.00 37.37 -57.19
C GLU A 238 22.04 37.53 -58.72
N GLU A 239 22.05 38.78 -59.17
CA GLU A 239 22.23 39.28 -60.54
C GLU A 239 20.98 39.46 -61.42
N ARG A 240 20.57 40.73 -61.60
CA ARG A 240 21.04 41.53 -62.75
C ARG A 240 20.34 42.89 -62.82
N TYR A 241 21.07 43.97 -62.55
CA TYR A 241 21.09 45.16 -63.42
C TYR A 241 22.34 45.98 -63.09
N GLY A 242 23.29 46.01 -64.01
CA GLY A 242 24.44 46.91 -63.97
C GLY A 242 24.14 48.27 -64.60
N ALA A 243 25.18 49.13 -64.53
CA ALA A 243 25.37 50.48 -65.09
C ALA A 243 24.88 51.62 -64.16
N LEU A 244 25.68 52.63 -63.80
CA LEU A 244 26.90 53.21 -64.37
C LEU A 244 27.82 53.81 -63.28
N CYS A 245 29.12 53.81 -63.57
CA CYS A 245 30.13 54.68 -62.97
C CYS A 245 29.94 56.15 -63.39
N THR A 246 30.00 57.10 -62.45
CA THR A 246 31.02 58.19 -62.31
C THR A 246 30.66 59.05 -61.12
#